data_AF-A0A519P1R6-F1
#
_entry.id   AF-A0A519P1R6-F1
#
_cell.length_a   1.000
_cell.length_b   1.000
_cell.length_c   1.000
_cell.angle_alpha   90.00
_cell.angle_beta   90.00
_cell.angle_gamma   90.00
#
_symmetry.space_group_name_H-M   'P 1'
#
loop_
_entity.id
_entity.type
_entity.pdbx_description
1 polymer ?
#
loop_
_entity_poly.entity_id
_entity_poly.type
_entity_poly.pdbx_seq_one_letter_code
_entity_poly.pdbx_strand_id
1 'polypeptide(L)'
;SGCGSCRVTFRYTGLDDVERSSCLAFSEPPARLTHQRAEFMFSLPKGRAMDLFIECGVDACETPDAGRWRLNAVQARLAMRAKRRRGASVRGPRSPRFNDWLDQSRADMALLTTDLPTGPYPYAGTPWFSTPFGRDGIIAAWQMLWLDPSLAKGVLTYLASRQATETSLFQDSQPGKIMHETRGGEMSALHEVPFGLYYGGVDTTCLFVALAGAYAKRTGDLELVRKLWPNLIAATEWMRDYGDSNGDGLIDYARAAETGLSNQGWKDSEDSIFHRDGRFPKGPIALLEVQGYAYAAWLAMAEMGAHIGDSRAQAWEEKAHEVRFLVEEKFWMEDEGFYAIALDGDGEPCRAIGSNAGHLLFTGLPSRERALKVTKRMLSAEFRSGWGV
;
A
#
# COMPACT_ATOMS: atom_id res chain seq x y z
N SER A 1 -45.02 23.29 4.55
CA SER A 1 -44.60 24.59 3.99
C SER A 1 -44.05 25.45 5.11
N GLY A 2 -42.76 25.27 5.41
CA GLY A 2 -41.97 26.14 6.27
C GLY A 2 -40.67 26.41 5.51
N CYS A 3 -40.49 27.66 5.09
CA CYS A 3 -39.30 28.13 4.40
C CYS A 3 -38.11 28.16 5.39
N GLY A 4 -36.89 27.82 4.95
CA GLY A 4 -35.69 28.43 5.56
C GLY A 4 -34.70 27.57 6.34
N SER A 5 -34.73 26.23 6.29
CA SER A 5 -33.58 25.48 6.82
C SER A 5 -32.42 25.49 5.83
N CYS A 6 -31.39 26.29 6.12
CA CYS A 6 -30.11 26.25 5.40
C CYS A 6 -29.25 25.04 5.82
N ARG A 7 -29.83 24.03 6.46
CA ARG A 7 -29.10 22.88 7.01
C ARG A 7 -29.88 21.58 6.86
N VAL A 8 -29.16 20.50 6.62
CA VAL A 8 -29.63 19.12 6.68
C VAL A 8 -28.68 18.34 7.57
N THR A 9 -29.21 17.47 8.42
CA THR A 9 -28.40 16.51 9.15
C THR A 9 -28.92 15.11 8.86
N PHE A 10 -28.04 14.28 8.33
CA PHE A 10 -28.24 12.84 8.21
C PHE A 10 -27.78 12.21 9.51
N ARG A 11 -28.64 11.39 10.11
CA ARG A 11 -28.32 10.59 11.31
C ARG A 11 -28.82 9.18 11.11
N TYR A 12 -28.03 8.22 11.53
CA TYR A 12 -28.49 6.86 11.74
C TYR A 12 -27.69 6.21 12.86
N THR A 13 -28.29 5.23 13.51
CA THR A 13 -27.60 4.32 14.43
C THR A 13 -27.24 3.09 13.62
N GLY A 14 -25.95 2.77 13.55
CA GLY A 14 -25.49 1.56 12.88
C GLY A 14 -25.91 0.31 13.64
N LEU A 15 -25.80 -0.85 13.00
CA LEU A 15 -26.00 -2.15 13.65
C LEU A 15 -24.94 -2.43 14.73
N ASP A 16 -23.86 -1.66 14.75
CA ASP A 16 -22.82 -1.66 15.78
C ASP A 16 -23.13 -0.72 16.97
N ASP A 17 -24.37 -0.25 17.07
CA ASP A 17 -24.86 0.69 18.08
C ASP A 17 -24.14 2.06 18.09
N VAL A 18 -23.36 2.38 17.06
CA VAL A 18 -22.70 3.68 16.91
C VAL A 18 -23.62 4.64 16.17
N GLU A 19 -23.95 5.76 16.82
CA GLU A 19 -24.62 6.89 16.15
C GLU A 19 -23.63 7.58 15.22
N ARG A 20 -23.99 7.66 13.94
CA ARG A 20 -23.21 8.36 12.92
C ARG A 20 -24.03 9.49 12.36
N SER A 21 -23.37 10.64 12.20
CA SER A 21 -24.04 11.78 11.60
C SER A 21 -23.18 12.60 10.67
N SER A 22 -23.83 13.13 9.63
CA SER A 22 -23.23 14.06 8.70
C SER A 22 -24.17 15.24 8.51
N CYS A 23 -23.59 16.42 8.44
CA CYS A 23 -24.32 17.65 8.26
C CYS A 23 -23.94 18.29 6.92
N LEU A 24 -24.93 18.86 6.25
CA LEU A 24 -24.76 19.81 5.15
C LEU A 24 -25.36 21.15 5.54
N ALA A 25 -24.64 22.24 5.31
CA ALA A 25 -25.17 23.59 5.44
C ALA A 25 -24.93 24.41 4.18
N PHE A 26 -25.82 25.36 3.92
CA PHE A 26 -25.87 26.20 2.73
C PHE A 26 -25.85 27.67 3.14
N SER A 27 -25.22 28.51 2.32
CA SER A 27 -25.21 29.97 2.55
C SER A 27 -26.55 30.61 2.17
N GLU A 28 -27.24 30.03 1.19
CA GLU A 28 -28.58 30.41 0.78
C GLU A 28 -29.58 29.31 1.12
N PRO A 29 -30.83 29.66 1.50
CA PRO A 29 -31.86 28.66 1.70
C PRO A 29 -32.26 28.02 0.36
N PRO A 30 -32.28 26.68 0.25
CA PRO A 30 -32.76 26.01 -0.95
C PRO A 30 -34.24 26.32 -1.20
N ALA A 31 -34.62 26.50 -2.47
CA ALA A 31 -36.00 26.71 -2.89
C ALA A 31 -36.86 25.46 -2.59
N ARG A 32 -36.26 24.27 -2.70
CA ARG A 32 -36.87 23.00 -2.29
C ARG A 32 -35.82 22.10 -1.65
N LEU A 33 -36.13 21.60 -0.47
CA LEU A 33 -35.28 20.69 0.27
C LEU A 33 -36.03 19.39 0.55
N THR A 34 -35.42 18.27 0.18
CA THR A 34 -35.94 16.92 0.41
C THR A 34 -34.82 16.03 0.96
N HIS A 35 -35.18 14.83 1.42
CA HIS A 35 -34.22 13.87 1.97
C HIS A 35 -33.17 13.36 0.96
N GLN A 36 -33.39 13.55 -0.35
CA GLN A 36 -32.44 13.13 -1.41
C GLN A 36 -31.84 14.30 -2.22
N ARG A 37 -32.41 15.51 -2.13
CA ARG A 37 -31.98 16.63 -2.97
C ARG A 37 -32.29 18.00 -2.36
N ALA A 38 -31.36 18.94 -2.56
CA ALA A 38 -31.54 20.37 -2.34
C ALA A 38 -31.55 21.08 -3.70
N GLU A 39 -32.62 21.83 -3.99
CA GLU A 39 -32.80 22.57 -5.24
C GLU A 39 -32.69 24.07 -4.97
N PHE A 40 -31.91 24.75 -5.81
CA PHE A 40 -31.73 26.18 -5.76
C PHE A 40 -32.18 26.79 -7.09
N MET A 41 -32.98 27.87 -7.01
CA MET A 41 -33.41 28.61 -8.20
C MET A 41 -32.84 30.01 -8.14
N PHE A 42 -32.05 30.35 -9.15
CA PHE A 42 -31.38 31.65 -9.24
C PHE A 42 -31.67 32.30 -10.58
N SER A 43 -31.90 33.62 -10.58
CA SER A 43 -31.93 34.43 -11.79
C SER A 43 -30.62 35.19 -11.89
N LEU A 44 -29.82 34.92 -12.93
CA LEU A 44 -28.49 35.51 -13.14
C LEU A 44 -28.50 36.39 -14.40
N PRO A 45 -28.71 37.71 -14.27
CA PRO A 45 -28.61 38.63 -15.40
C PRO A 45 -27.20 38.67 -16.00
N LYS A 46 -27.10 39.14 -17.26
CA LYS A 46 -25.81 39.31 -17.96
C LYS A 46 -24.84 40.13 -17.10
N GLY A 47 -23.65 39.57 -16.86
CA GLY A 47 -22.58 40.23 -16.09
C GLY A 47 -22.73 40.17 -14.57
N ARG A 48 -23.72 39.44 -14.04
CA ARG A 48 -23.84 39.16 -12.60
C ARG A 48 -23.28 37.78 -12.26
N ALA A 49 -22.77 37.64 -11.05
CA ALA A 49 -22.30 36.40 -10.46
C ALA A 49 -22.93 36.23 -9.07
N MET A 50 -22.97 34.99 -8.60
CA MET A 50 -23.46 34.64 -7.29
C MET A 50 -22.70 33.41 -6.81
N ASP A 51 -22.30 33.43 -5.55
CA ASP A 51 -21.55 32.35 -4.92
C ASP A 51 -22.46 31.61 -3.94
N LEU A 52 -22.59 30.30 -4.13
CA LEU A 52 -23.24 29.41 -3.17
C LEU A 52 -22.15 28.65 -2.42
N PHE A 53 -21.99 28.98 -1.14
CA PHE A 53 -21.10 28.26 -0.22
C PHE A 53 -21.84 27.10 0.43
N ILE A 54 -21.16 25.96 0.51
CA ILE A 54 -21.66 24.71 1.08
C ILE A 54 -20.63 24.20 2.09
N GLU A 55 -21.08 23.88 3.30
CA GLU A 55 -20.29 23.20 4.34
C GLU A 55 -20.75 21.74 4.43
N CYS A 56 -19.81 20.81 4.48
CA CYS A 56 -20.06 19.41 4.85
C CYS A 56 -19.23 19.09 6.09
N GLY A 57 -19.88 18.59 7.14
CA GLY A 57 -19.25 18.29 8.42
C GLY A 57 -19.65 16.93 8.97
N VAL A 58 -18.78 16.37 9.81
CA VAL A 58 -19.11 15.25 10.69
C VAL A 58 -19.83 15.85 11.90
N ASP A 59 -21.02 15.35 12.21
CA ASP A 59 -21.91 15.77 13.29
C ASP A 59 -22.56 17.15 13.22
N ALA A 60 -21.79 18.19 12.94
CA ALA A 60 -22.26 19.56 12.91
C ALA A 60 -21.70 20.34 11.72
N CYS A 61 -22.44 21.36 11.30
CA CYS A 61 -21.96 22.37 10.38
C CYS A 61 -22.09 23.74 11.03
N GLU A 62 -21.20 24.63 10.65
CA GLU A 62 -21.41 26.06 10.82
C GLU A 62 -22.11 26.63 9.59
N THR A 63 -22.64 27.84 9.70
CA THR A 63 -23.22 28.54 8.55
C THR A 63 -22.10 28.91 7.59
N PRO A 64 -22.10 28.42 6.35
CA PRO A 64 -21.05 28.76 5.39
C PRO A 64 -21.27 30.18 4.87
N ASP A 65 -20.16 30.90 4.70
CA ASP A 65 -20.14 32.21 4.07
C ASP A 65 -18.79 32.43 3.34
N ALA A 66 -18.68 33.57 2.66
CA ALA A 66 -17.48 33.93 1.93
C ALA A 66 -16.24 34.08 2.82
N GLY A 67 -16.39 34.56 4.06
CA GLY A 67 -15.29 34.73 5.02
C GLY A 67 -14.73 33.38 5.47
N ARG A 68 -15.62 32.47 5.87
CA ARG A 68 -15.31 31.10 6.25
C ARG A 68 -14.67 30.33 5.10
N TRP A 69 -15.23 30.41 3.89
CA TRP A 69 -14.63 29.80 2.72
C TRP A 69 -13.22 30.33 2.47
N ARG A 70 -13.00 31.65 2.53
CA ARG A 70 -11.67 32.24 2.35
C ARG A 70 -10.68 31.73 3.38
N LEU A 71 -11.05 31.72 4.66
CA LEU A 71 -10.21 31.21 5.75
C LEU A 71 -9.84 29.73 5.53
N ASN A 72 -10.84 28.87 5.34
CA ASN A 72 -10.64 27.43 5.15
C ASN A 72 -9.87 27.12 3.85
N ALA A 73 -10.13 27.84 2.76
CA ALA A 73 -9.40 27.67 1.51
C ALA A 73 -7.95 28.17 1.60
N VAL A 74 -7.65 29.15 2.45
CA VAL A 74 -6.25 29.53 2.77
C VAL A 74 -5.58 28.43 3.59
N GLN A 75 -6.24 27.94 4.63
CA GLN A 75 -5.70 26.86 5.48
C GLN A 75 -5.41 25.59 4.67
N ALA A 76 -6.35 25.14 3.83
CA ALA A 76 -6.17 24.00 2.94
C ALA A 76 -4.97 24.18 1.99
N ARG A 77 -4.80 25.37 1.42
CA ARG A 77 -3.64 25.69 0.55
C ARG A 77 -2.33 25.69 1.33
N LEU A 78 -2.31 26.22 2.56
CA LEU A 78 -1.11 26.20 3.41
C LEU A 78 -0.75 24.76 3.81
N ALA A 79 -1.73 23.95 4.21
CA ALA A 79 -1.54 22.54 4.53
C ALA A 79 -0.95 21.76 3.33
N MET A 80 -1.55 21.91 2.14
CA MET A 80 -1.04 21.26 0.93
C MET A 80 0.35 21.75 0.53
N ARG A 81 0.65 23.06 0.70
CA ARG A 81 2.00 23.59 0.46
C ARG A 81 3.02 23.01 1.44
N ALA A 82 2.66 22.85 2.71
CA ALA A 82 3.52 22.22 3.70
C ALA A 82 3.82 20.76 3.32
N LYS A 83 2.79 19.97 2.97
CA LYS A 83 2.95 18.58 2.52
C LYS A 83 3.83 18.47 1.27
N ARG A 84 3.62 19.30 0.24
CA ARG A 84 4.42 19.30 -1.00
C ARG A 84 5.90 19.67 -0.80
N ARG A 85 6.20 20.43 0.25
CA ARG A 85 7.57 20.87 0.61
C ARG A 85 8.33 19.83 1.44
N ARG A 86 7.70 18.71 1.80
CA ARG A 86 8.37 17.63 2.52
C ARG A 86 9.45 16.98 1.65
N GLY A 87 10.59 16.66 2.27
CA GLY A 87 11.73 16.04 1.61
C GLY A 87 12.43 16.93 0.56
N ALA A 88 13.40 16.33 -0.12
CA ALA A 88 14.15 16.96 -1.21
C ALA A 88 13.29 17.11 -2.47
N SER A 89 13.63 18.10 -3.31
CA SER A 89 13.03 18.33 -4.62
C SER A 89 14.06 18.17 -5.74
N VAL A 90 13.65 17.57 -6.84
CA VAL A 90 14.45 17.43 -8.06
C VAL A 90 13.89 18.37 -9.12
N ARG A 91 14.79 19.06 -9.85
CA ARG A 91 14.45 19.92 -10.99
C ARG A 91 15.44 19.67 -12.10
N GLY A 92 14.96 19.48 -13.32
CA GLY A 92 15.76 19.53 -14.54
C GLY A 92 15.80 20.96 -15.07
N PRO A 93 16.96 21.67 -15.06
CA PRO A 93 17.03 23.09 -15.44
C PRO A 93 16.54 23.41 -16.85
N ARG A 94 16.56 22.42 -17.76
CA ARG A 94 16.15 22.57 -19.17
C ARG A 94 15.07 21.56 -19.58
N SER A 95 14.33 21.03 -18.62
CA SER A 95 13.35 19.95 -18.87
C SER A 95 11.97 20.33 -18.30
N PRO A 96 11.27 21.32 -18.88
CA PRO A 96 10.00 21.80 -18.33
C PRO A 96 8.96 20.68 -18.21
N ARG A 97 8.79 19.84 -19.24
CA ARG A 97 7.84 18.71 -19.18
C ARG A 97 8.17 17.68 -18.10
N PHE A 98 9.46 17.41 -17.88
CA PHE A 98 9.89 16.53 -16.79
C PHE A 98 9.59 17.16 -15.42
N ASN A 99 9.79 18.48 -15.29
CA ASN A 99 9.43 19.20 -14.08
C ASN A 99 7.92 19.21 -13.84
N ASP A 100 7.10 19.31 -14.89
CA ASP A 100 5.64 19.22 -14.78
C ASP A 100 5.21 17.84 -14.25
N TRP A 101 5.82 16.76 -14.76
CA TRP A 101 5.59 15.41 -14.24
C TRP A 101 6.00 15.28 -12.78
N LEU A 102 7.19 15.75 -12.40
CA LEU A 102 7.63 15.74 -11.00
C LEU A 102 6.72 16.59 -10.09
N ASP A 103 6.28 17.75 -10.55
CA ASP A 103 5.40 18.63 -9.78
C ASP A 103 4.02 18.02 -9.57
N GLN A 104 3.49 17.30 -10.57
CA GLN A 104 2.27 16.52 -10.47
C GLN A 104 2.44 15.35 -9.50
N SER A 105 3.47 14.52 -9.66
CA SER A 105 3.73 13.38 -8.76
C SER A 105 3.89 13.82 -7.29
N ARG A 106 4.52 14.99 -7.05
CA ARG A 106 4.60 15.56 -5.69
C ARG A 106 3.26 16.03 -5.16
N ALA A 107 2.40 16.59 -6.02
CA ALA A 107 1.06 17.00 -5.63
C ALA A 107 0.21 15.77 -5.29
N ASP A 108 0.31 14.69 -6.07
CA ASP A 108 -0.39 13.43 -5.86
C ASP A 108 0.06 12.76 -4.55
N MET A 109 1.38 12.63 -4.33
CA MET A 109 1.89 12.12 -3.06
C MET A 109 1.45 12.96 -1.86
N ALA A 110 1.44 14.28 -1.98
CA ALA A 110 0.98 15.16 -0.91
C ALA A 110 -0.52 15.02 -0.63
N LEU A 111 -1.33 14.79 -1.67
CA LEU A 111 -2.77 14.57 -1.57
C LEU A 111 -3.09 13.24 -0.89
N LEU A 112 -2.38 12.18 -1.30
CA LEU A 112 -2.56 10.82 -0.78
C LEU A 112 -1.96 10.61 0.61
N THR A 113 -1.09 11.51 1.07
CA THR A 113 -0.46 11.37 2.40
C THR A 113 -1.33 11.94 3.51
N THR A 114 -1.66 11.08 4.47
CA THR A 114 -2.33 11.44 5.73
C THR A 114 -1.31 11.54 6.85
N ASP A 115 -1.39 12.60 7.66
CA ASP A 115 -0.53 12.75 8.84
C ASP A 115 -1.16 11.98 10.01
N LEU A 116 -0.54 10.87 10.40
CA LEU A 116 -0.98 10.02 11.51
C LEU A 116 -0.08 10.23 12.74
N PRO A 117 -0.51 9.83 13.96
CA PRO A 117 0.34 9.91 15.15
C PRO A 117 1.68 9.18 15.03
N THR A 118 1.75 8.15 14.17
CA THR A 118 2.97 7.38 13.87
C THR A 118 3.89 8.06 12.84
N GLY A 119 3.44 9.16 12.23
CA GLY A 119 4.10 9.85 11.14
C GLY A 119 3.24 9.88 9.87
N PRO A 120 3.75 10.46 8.79
CA PRO A 120 3.02 10.54 7.53
C PRO A 120 2.88 9.16 6.87
N TYR A 121 1.68 8.84 6.38
CA TYR A 121 1.37 7.58 5.73
C TYR A 121 0.65 7.83 4.39
N PRO A 122 1.16 7.32 3.26
CA PRO A 122 0.48 7.43 1.97
C PRO A 122 -0.67 6.40 1.89
N TYR A 123 -1.89 6.87 1.67
CA TYR A 123 -3.06 6.02 1.42
C TYR A 123 -3.06 5.52 -0.02
N ALA A 124 -3.66 4.36 -0.26
CA ALA A 124 -3.57 3.65 -1.54
C ALA A 124 -4.25 4.39 -2.71
N GLY A 125 -5.31 5.17 -2.45
CA GLY A 125 -5.94 5.98 -3.50
C GLY A 125 -7.24 6.62 -3.06
N THR A 126 -7.76 7.56 -3.86
CA THR A 126 -9.09 8.16 -3.62
C THR A 126 -10.03 7.88 -4.79
N PRO A 127 -11.35 7.75 -4.54
CA PRO A 127 -12.01 7.76 -3.23
C PRO A 127 -12.04 6.38 -2.54
N TRP A 128 -11.94 5.28 -3.29
CA TRP A 128 -12.29 3.93 -2.82
C TRP A 128 -11.23 3.25 -1.94
N PHE A 129 -9.98 3.71 -2.01
CA PHE A 129 -8.83 3.14 -1.29
C PHE A 129 -8.22 4.14 -0.30
N SER A 130 -9.05 5.05 0.22
CA SER A 130 -8.62 6.17 1.06
C SER A 130 -8.38 5.72 2.50
N THR A 131 -7.50 4.74 2.67
CA THR A 131 -7.13 4.12 3.94
C THR A 131 -5.72 3.51 3.85
N PRO A 132 -5.07 3.12 4.97
CA PRO A 132 -3.80 2.44 4.94
C PRO A 132 -3.88 1.02 4.33
N PHE A 133 -3.02 0.79 3.34
CA PHE A 133 -2.67 -0.52 2.79
C PHE A 133 -1.18 -0.77 2.99
N GLY A 134 -0.82 -1.91 3.58
CA GLY A 134 0.55 -2.23 3.97
C GLY A 134 1.53 -2.19 2.80
N ARG A 135 1.27 -3.01 1.78
CA ARG A 135 2.09 -3.11 0.57
C ARG A 135 2.23 -1.76 -0.15
N ASP A 136 1.11 -1.09 -0.41
CA ASP A 136 1.06 0.20 -1.10
C ASP A 136 1.85 1.25 -0.35
N GLY A 137 1.65 1.32 0.98
CA GLY A 137 2.38 2.18 1.88
C GLY A 137 3.89 1.92 1.80
N ILE A 138 4.29 0.65 1.87
CA ILE A 138 5.69 0.24 1.81
C ILE A 138 6.34 0.62 0.47
N ILE A 139 5.73 0.24 -0.66
CA ILE A 139 6.31 0.49 -1.99
C ILE A 139 6.38 2.00 -2.28
N ALA A 140 5.32 2.76 -1.98
CA ALA A 140 5.34 4.21 -2.14
C ALA A 140 6.42 4.86 -1.28
N ALA A 141 6.56 4.43 -0.02
CA ALA A 141 7.60 4.93 0.86
C ALA A 141 9.01 4.53 0.39
N TRP A 142 9.19 3.33 -0.16
CA TRP A 142 10.48 2.90 -0.70
C TRP A 142 10.87 3.70 -1.95
N GLN A 143 9.94 3.92 -2.88
CA GLN A 143 10.17 4.77 -4.05
C GLN A 143 10.51 6.21 -3.66
N MET A 144 9.87 6.72 -2.60
CA MET A 144 10.12 8.06 -2.07
C MET A 144 11.35 8.16 -1.17
N LEU A 145 11.97 7.05 -0.78
CA LEU A 145 13.00 7.00 0.26
C LEU A 145 14.21 7.91 -0.01
N TRP A 146 14.56 8.10 -1.29
CA TRP A 146 15.64 9.00 -1.69
C TRP A 146 15.29 10.48 -1.48
N LEU A 147 14.01 10.84 -1.60
CA LEU A 147 13.51 12.21 -1.52
C LEU A 147 13.00 12.56 -0.12
N ASP A 148 12.21 11.68 0.48
CA ASP A 148 11.53 11.89 1.76
C ASP A 148 11.49 10.60 2.60
N PRO A 149 12.54 10.33 3.39
CA PRO A 149 12.58 9.14 4.24
C PRO A 149 11.58 9.18 5.40
N SER A 150 10.94 10.33 5.68
CA SER A 150 9.96 10.43 6.76
C SER A 150 8.69 9.62 6.47
N LEU A 151 8.36 9.40 5.18
CA LEU A 151 7.30 8.49 4.77
C LEU A 151 7.60 7.06 5.19
N ALA A 152 8.81 6.56 4.92
CA ALA A 152 9.21 5.21 5.34
C ALA A 152 9.18 5.06 6.86
N LYS A 153 9.65 6.05 7.62
CA LYS A 153 9.53 6.06 9.09
C LYS A 153 8.08 5.97 9.56
N GLY A 154 7.18 6.76 8.95
CA GLY A 154 5.75 6.76 9.27
C GLY A 154 5.08 5.42 8.96
N VAL A 155 5.36 4.85 7.79
CA VAL A 155 4.86 3.54 7.36
C VAL A 155 5.36 2.42 8.26
N LEU A 156 6.67 2.34 8.51
CA LEU A 156 7.26 1.31 9.38
C LEU A 156 6.67 1.37 10.80
N THR A 157 6.56 2.58 11.37
CA THR A 157 6.01 2.74 12.72
C THR A 157 4.52 2.40 12.78
N TYR A 158 3.76 2.78 11.75
CA TYR A 158 2.33 2.47 11.65
C TYR A 158 2.10 0.96 11.57
N LEU A 159 2.81 0.27 10.69
CA LEU A 159 2.67 -1.17 10.47
C LEU A 159 3.15 -1.99 11.66
N ALA A 160 4.27 -1.62 12.28
CA ALA A 160 4.76 -2.27 13.50
C ALA A 160 3.74 -2.20 14.65
N SER A 161 3.04 -1.07 14.81
CA SER A 161 2.03 -0.91 15.85
C SER A 161 0.76 -1.75 15.65
N ARG A 162 0.62 -2.39 14.48
CA ARG A 162 -0.52 -3.23 14.08
C ARG A 162 -0.07 -4.62 13.62
N GLN A 163 1.15 -5.03 13.95
CA GLN A 163 1.63 -6.37 13.64
C GLN A 163 0.76 -7.41 14.35
N ALA A 164 0.42 -8.50 13.66
CA ALA A 164 -0.38 -9.55 14.23
C ALA A 164 0.36 -10.26 15.38
N THR A 165 -0.36 -10.52 16.47
CA THR A 165 0.14 -11.29 17.62
C THR A 165 -0.59 -12.62 17.80
N GLU A 166 -1.64 -12.85 17.01
CA GLU A 166 -2.56 -13.99 17.15
C GLU A 166 -2.88 -14.59 15.78
N THR A 167 -3.28 -15.86 15.80
CA THR A 167 -3.74 -16.57 14.61
C THR A 167 -5.25 -16.41 14.46
N SER A 168 -5.71 -15.93 13.30
CA SER A 168 -7.13 -15.78 12.97
C SER A 168 -7.39 -16.11 11.51
N LEU A 169 -8.26 -17.10 11.26
CA LEU A 169 -8.68 -17.45 9.90
C LEU A 169 -9.47 -16.33 9.23
N PHE A 170 -10.28 -15.59 10.00
CA PHE A 170 -11.10 -14.50 9.47
C PHE A 170 -10.26 -13.30 9.03
N GLN A 171 -9.27 -12.91 9.84
CA GLN A 171 -8.37 -11.79 9.50
C GLN A 171 -7.17 -12.22 8.65
N ASP A 172 -7.01 -13.52 8.40
CA ASP A 172 -5.81 -14.11 7.78
C ASP A 172 -4.51 -13.73 8.51
N SER A 173 -4.60 -13.66 9.84
CA SER A 173 -3.50 -13.23 10.72
C SER A 173 -2.74 -14.43 11.27
N GLN A 174 -1.44 -14.26 11.45
CA GLN A 174 -0.53 -15.16 12.14
C GLN A 174 0.48 -14.30 12.92
N PRO A 175 1.01 -14.75 14.07
CA PRO A 175 2.01 -14.00 14.83
C PRO A 175 3.18 -13.54 13.94
N GLY A 176 3.48 -12.23 13.98
CA GLY A 176 4.54 -11.61 13.19
C GLY A 176 4.11 -11.06 11.82
N LYS A 177 2.93 -11.44 11.30
CA LYS A 177 2.43 -10.99 10.00
C LYS A 177 2.09 -9.49 10.02
N ILE A 178 2.35 -8.80 8.90
CA ILE A 178 2.07 -7.36 8.73
C ILE A 178 0.76 -7.16 7.95
N MET A 179 -0.06 -6.20 8.39
CA MET A 179 -1.40 -5.97 7.82
C MET A 179 -1.36 -5.63 6.32
N HIS A 180 -2.28 -6.24 5.57
CA HIS A 180 -2.59 -5.91 4.18
C HIS A 180 -3.38 -4.59 4.10
N GLU A 181 -4.49 -4.46 4.84
CA GLU A 181 -5.30 -3.24 4.86
C GLU A 181 -6.08 -3.09 6.19
N THR A 182 -6.57 -1.89 6.45
CA THR A 182 -7.48 -1.60 7.56
C THR A 182 -8.55 -0.61 7.14
N ARG A 183 -9.79 -0.80 7.61
CA ARG A 183 -10.96 0.02 7.30
C ARG A 183 -11.79 0.27 8.56
N GLY A 184 -12.32 1.48 8.67
CA GLY A 184 -13.16 1.91 9.80
C GLY A 184 -14.67 1.94 9.50
N GLY A 185 -15.12 1.23 8.47
CA GLY A 185 -16.54 1.20 8.09
C GLY A 185 -17.39 0.32 9.01
N GLU A 186 -18.70 0.54 9.01
CA GLU A 186 -19.66 -0.23 9.84
C GLU A 186 -19.57 -1.74 9.61
N MET A 187 -19.56 -2.19 8.36
CA MET A 187 -19.38 -3.63 8.03
C MET A 187 -18.07 -4.21 8.60
N SER A 188 -17.01 -3.40 8.67
CA SER A 188 -15.73 -3.80 9.25
C SER A 188 -15.79 -3.85 10.78
N ALA A 189 -16.51 -2.93 11.41
CA ALA A 189 -16.75 -2.90 12.86
C ALA A 189 -17.62 -4.07 13.32
N LEU A 190 -18.58 -4.50 12.48
CA LEU A 190 -19.45 -5.65 12.71
C LEU A 190 -18.82 -7.00 12.37
N HIS A 191 -17.60 -7.01 11.84
CA HIS A 191 -16.93 -8.21 11.35
C HIS A 191 -17.73 -8.94 10.24
N GLU A 192 -18.52 -8.22 9.44
CA GLU A 192 -19.14 -8.76 8.22
C GLU A 192 -18.11 -8.95 7.11
N VAL A 193 -17.07 -8.11 7.11
CA VAL A 193 -15.91 -8.20 6.20
C VAL A 193 -14.62 -8.17 7.01
N PRO A 194 -13.55 -8.84 6.56
CA PRO A 194 -12.31 -8.98 7.35
C PRO A 194 -11.46 -7.71 7.39
N PHE A 195 -11.82 -6.70 6.60
CA PHE A 195 -11.01 -5.50 6.34
C PHE A 195 -10.92 -4.51 7.49
N GLY A 196 -11.46 -4.80 8.68
CA GLY A 196 -11.22 -4.00 9.89
C GLY A 196 -9.73 -3.92 10.21
N LEU A 197 -9.06 -5.08 10.17
CA LEU A 197 -7.61 -5.22 10.20
C LEU A 197 -7.28 -6.57 9.54
N TYR A 198 -7.00 -6.52 8.25
CA TYR A 198 -6.81 -7.71 7.42
C TYR A 198 -5.34 -7.93 7.10
N TYR A 199 -4.92 -9.20 7.09
CA TYR A 199 -3.53 -9.62 6.93
C TYR A 199 -3.31 -10.54 5.71
N GLY A 200 -4.28 -10.63 4.78
CA GLY A 200 -4.21 -11.52 3.60
C GLY A 200 -3.22 -11.10 2.50
N GLY A 201 -2.08 -10.50 2.87
CA GLY A 201 -0.98 -10.20 1.96
C GLY A 201 0.25 -11.04 2.33
N VAL A 202 0.70 -11.89 1.42
CA VAL A 202 1.90 -12.75 1.64
C VAL A 202 3.20 -11.95 1.47
N ASP A 203 3.17 -10.91 0.65
CA ASP A 203 4.33 -10.06 0.33
C ASP A 203 4.68 -9.04 1.43
N THR A 204 3.67 -8.59 2.17
CA THR A 204 3.74 -7.38 2.98
C THR A 204 4.73 -7.52 4.14
N THR A 205 4.79 -8.69 4.77
CA THR A 205 5.73 -8.95 5.87
C THR A 205 7.18 -8.93 5.40
N CYS A 206 7.49 -9.55 4.26
CA CYS A 206 8.82 -9.49 3.65
C CYS A 206 9.18 -8.05 3.26
N LEU A 207 8.25 -7.35 2.60
CA LEU A 207 8.42 -5.95 2.21
C LEU A 207 8.66 -5.02 3.40
N PHE A 208 8.00 -5.24 4.54
CA PHE A 208 8.19 -4.46 5.76
C PHE A 208 9.63 -4.54 6.28
N VAL A 209 10.16 -5.76 6.37
CA VAL A 209 11.55 -6.00 6.80
C VAL A 209 12.54 -5.39 5.80
N ALA A 210 12.30 -5.59 4.52
CA ALA A 210 13.18 -5.09 3.47
C ALA A 210 13.18 -3.53 3.41
N LEU A 211 12.03 -2.88 3.60
CA LEU A 211 11.94 -1.42 3.73
C LEU A 211 12.71 -0.92 4.97
N ALA A 212 12.66 -1.63 6.10
CA ALA A 212 13.40 -1.25 7.29
C ALA A 212 14.91 -1.24 7.03
N GLY A 213 15.44 -2.25 6.33
CA GLY A 213 16.84 -2.27 5.90
C GLY A 213 17.18 -1.14 4.94
N ALA A 214 16.35 -0.90 3.91
CA ALA A 214 16.55 0.21 2.99
C ALA A 214 16.55 1.57 3.71
N TYR A 215 15.62 1.76 4.65
CA TYR A 215 15.53 2.96 5.48
C TYR A 215 16.77 3.15 6.35
N ALA A 216 17.22 2.09 7.04
CA ALA A 216 18.42 2.12 7.86
C ALA A 216 19.64 2.50 7.03
N LYS A 217 19.81 1.88 5.86
CA LYS A 217 20.90 2.18 4.92
C LYS A 217 20.86 3.61 4.40
N ARG A 218 19.65 4.16 4.17
CA ARG A 218 19.48 5.52 3.67
C ARG A 218 19.75 6.58 4.72
N THR A 219 19.31 6.35 5.96
CA THR A 219 19.23 7.39 6.99
C THR A 219 20.26 7.24 8.09
N GLY A 220 20.77 6.04 8.34
CA GLY A 220 21.58 5.72 9.51
C GLY A 220 20.81 5.78 10.84
N ASP A 221 19.47 5.87 10.82
CA ASP A 221 18.62 5.95 12.02
C ASP A 221 18.51 4.59 12.72
N LEU A 222 19.60 4.17 13.36
CA LEU A 222 19.69 2.93 14.13
C LEU A 222 18.84 2.97 15.41
N GLU A 223 18.46 4.16 15.89
CA GLU A 223 17.55 4.28 17.03
C GLU A 223 16.16 3.76 16.69
N LEU A 224 15.61 4.15 15.54
CA LEU A 224 14.35 3.60 15.06
C LEU A 224 14.46 2.09 14.82
N VAL A 225 15.55 1.62 14.19
CA VAL A 225 15.77 0.18 13.96
C VAL A 225 15.73 -0.60 15.28
N ARG A 226 16.43 -0.14 16.32
CA ARG A 226 16.39 -0.78 17.65
C ARG A 226 14.99 -0.79 18.25
N LYS A 227 14.22 0.30 18.09
CA LYS A 227 12.84 0.37 18.56
C LYS A 227 11.93 -0.63 17.84
N LEU A 228 12.12 -0.80 16.54
CA LEU A 228 11.36 -1.74 15.71
C LEU A 228 11.90 -3.16 15.75
N TRP A 229 13.04 -3.41 16.41
CA TRP A 229 13.72 -4.70 16.38
C TRP A 229 12.83 -5.87 16.81
N PRO A 230 12.03 -5.79 17.90
CA PRO A 230 11.13 -6.88 18.26
C PRO A 230 10.11 -7.20 17.15
N ASN A 231 9.62 -6.18 16.45
CA ASN A 231 8.69 -6.37 15.33
C ASN A 231 9.38 -6.99 14.12
N LEU A 232 10.63 -6.59 13.83
CA LEU A 232 11.43 -7.16 12.75
C LEU A 232 11.74 -8.64 13.02
N ILE A 233 12.09 -9.00 14.26
CA ILE A 233 12.26 -10.39 14.67
C ILE A 233 10.97 -11.18 14.47
N ALA A 234 9.85 -10.70 15.00
CA ALA A 234 8.56 -11.38 14.83
C ALA A 234 8.19 -11.55 13.35
N ALA A 235 8.47 -10.57 12.50
CA ALA A 235 8.24 -10.67 11.06
C ALA A 235 9.11 -11.76 10.40
N THR A 236 10.37 -11.89 10.81
CA THR A 236 11.25 -12.95 10.29
C THR A 236 10.91 -14.34 10.83
N GLU A 237 10.40 -14.41 12.06
CA GLU A 237 9.86 -15.64 12.63
C GLU A 237 8.61 -16.07 11.86
N TRP A 238 7.74 -15.13 11.49
CA TRP A 238 6.63 -15.40 10.58
C TRP A 238 7.11 -15.96 9.24
N MET A 239 8.11 -15.31 8.61
CA MET A 239 8.66 -15.78 7.34
C MET A 239 9.20 -17.22 7.43
N ARG A 240 9.77 -17.62 8.57
CA ARG A 240 10.31 -18.96 8.79
C ARG A 240 9.24 -20.00 9.12
N ASP A 241 8.31 -19.65 10.02
CA ASP A 241 7.41 -20.62 10.65
C ASP A 241 6.05 -20.75 9.97
N TYR A 242 5.58 -19.67 9.35
CA TYR A 242 4.25 -19.60 8.72
C TYR A 242 4.31 -19.30 7.23
N GLY A 243 5.36 -18.61 6.78
CA GLY A 243 5.52 -18.22 5.38
C GLY A 243 5.89 -19.37 4.45
N ASP A 244 6.53 -20.43 4.97
CA ASP A 244 6.92 -21.63 4.21
C ASP A 244 6.05 -22.80 4.68
N SER A 245 4.85 -22.94 4.11
CA SER A 245 3.84 -23.86 4.64
C SER A 245 4.11 -25.32 4.26
N ASN A 246 4.90 -25.56 3.21
CA ASN A 246 5.27 -26.88 2.72
C ASN A 246 6.74 -27.28 3.04
N GLY A 247 7.53 -26.36 3.62
CA GLY A 247 8.91 -26.61 4.06
C GLY A 247 9.93 -26.66 2.92
N ASP A 248 9.63 -26.05 1.77
CA ASP A 248 10.48 -26.09 0.57
C ASP A 248 11.46 -24.92 0.46
N GLY A 249 11.47 -24.04 1.47
CA GLY A 249 12.34 -22.87 1.60
C GLY A 249 11.82 -21.62 0.89
N LEU A 250 10.63 -21.67 0.29
CA LEU A 250 9.99 -20.54 -0.39
C LEU A 250 8.80 -20.03 0.41
N ILE A 251 8.55 -18.72 0.30
CA ILE A 251 7.35 -18.13 0.90
C ILE A 251 6.15 -18.41 0.01
N ASP A 252 5.12 -19.03 0.55
CA ASP A 252 3.91 -19.42 -0.15
C ASP A 252 2.65 -18.88 0.54
N TYR A 253 1.51 -19.02 -0.15
CA TYR A 253 0.22 -18.74 0.45
C TYR A 253 -0.84 -19.76 0.02
N ALA A 254 -1.77 -20.00 0.92
CA ALA A 254 -3.05 -20.62 0.65
C ALA A 254 -4.11 -19.83 1.43
N ARG A 255 -5.17 -19.40 0.76
CA ARG A 255 -6.23 -18.61 1.42
C ARG A 255 -6.77 -19.38 2.65
N ALA A 256 -6.81 -18.72 3.80
CA ALA A 256 -7.25 -19.34 5.05
C ALA A 256 -8.78 -19.55 5.11
N ALA A 257 -9.54 -18.70 4.42
CA ALA A 257 -11.00 -18.76 4.31
C ALA A 257 -11.45 -18.40 2.89
N GLU A 258 -12.62 -18.88 2.46
CA GLU A 258 -13.19 -18.56 1.15
C GLU A 258 -13.49 -17.07 0.96
N THR A 259 -13.72 -16.35 2.05
CA THR A 259 -13.99 -14.89 2.07
C THR A 259 -12.72 -14.05 1.97
N GLY A 260 -11.53 -14.66 2.05
CA GLY A 260 -10.25 -13.97 1.88
C GLY A 260 -9.86 -13.80 0.41
N LEU A 261 -8.81 -13.03 0.16
CA LEU A 261 -8.25 -12.86 -1.19
C LEU A 261 -7.76 -14.20 -1.74
N SER A 262 -8.12 -14.50 -2.99
CA SER A 262 -7.69 -15.73 -3.68
C SER A 262 -6.22 -15.69 -4.04
N ASN A 263 -5.71 -14.54 -4.51
CA ASN A 263 -4.29 -14.27 -4.70
C ASN A 263 -3.84 -13.24 -3.66
N GLN A 264 -2.76 -13.51 -2.94
CA GLN A 264 -2.29 -12.68 -1.80
C GLN A 264 -1.04 -11.84 -2.12
N GLY A 265 -0.62 -11.80 -3.38
CA GLY A 265 0.54 -11.03 -3.84
C GLY A 265 0.16 -9.78 -4.62
N TRP A 266 1.14 -9.18 -5.31
CA TRP A 266 1.00 -7.91 -6.02
C TRP A 266 -0.17 -7.87 -7.03
N LYS A 267 -0.51 -9.04 -7.59
CA LYS A 267 -1.66 -9.23 -8.46
C LYS A 267 -2.72 -10.05 -7.72
N ASP A 268 -3.56 -9.36 -6.96
CA ASP A 268 -4.54 -9.94 -6.04
C ASP A 268 -5.91 -10.27 -6.66
N SER A 269 -6.09 -10.02 -7.96
CA SER A 269 -7.29 -10.45 -8.70
C SER A 269 -7.26 -11.96 -8.95
N GLU A 270 -8.42 -12.63 -8.86
CA GLU A 270 -8.55 -14.09 -8.91
C GLU A 270 -7.90 -14.73 -10.15
N ASP A 271 -7.99 -14.07 -11.30
CA ASP A 271 -7.51 -14.54 -12.60
C ASP A 271 -6.06 -14.15 -12.93
N SER A 272 -5.31 -13.63 -11.95
CA SER A 272 -3.97 -13.07 -12.19
C SER A 272 -2.84 -14.09 -12.29
N ILE A 273 -3.02 -15.29 -11.71
CA ILE A 273 -2.01 -16.35 -11.68
C ILE A 273 -2.61 -17.60 -12.32
N PHE A 274 -2.00 -18.07 -13.41
CA PHE A 274 -2.46 -19.22 -14.17
C PHE A 274 -1.29 -19.91 -14.89
N HIS A 275 -1.47 -21.20 -15.19
CA HIS A 275 -0.57 -21.94 -16.07
C HIS A 275 -0.78 -21.51 -17.52
N ARG A 276 0.19 -21.78 -18.41
CA ARG A 276 0.11 -21.42 -19.83
C ARG A 276 -1.13 -21.95 -20.57
N ASP A 277 -1.73 -23.03 -20.09
CA ASP A 277 -2.95 -23.64 -20.62
C ASP A 277 -4.26 -23.02 -20.05
N GLY A 278 -4.15 -22.01 -19.18
CA GLY A 278 -5.27 -21.30 -18.56
C GLY A 278 -5.81 -21.94 -17.28
N ARG A 279 -5.24 -23.04 -16.81
CA ARG A 279 -5.62 -23.63 -15.51
C ARG A 279 -5.15 -22.74 -14.36
N PHE A 280 -5.97 -22.65 -13.31
CA PHE A 280 -5.55 -22.04 -12.06
C PHE A 280 -4.61 -22.99 -11.29
N PRO A 281 -3.51 -22.46 -10.71
CA PRO A 281 -2.61 -23.26 -9.90
C PRO A 281 -3.29 -23.77 -8.63
N LYS A 282 -2.88 -24.94 -8.18
CA LYS A 282 -3.27 -25.43 -6.85
C LYS A 282 -2.40 -24.77 -5.78
N GLY A 283 -2.97 -24.55 -4.61
CA GLY A 283 -2.22 -24.08 -3.44
C GLY A 283 -1.40 -25.19 -2.76
N PRO A 284 -0.42 -24.81 -1.91
CA PRO A 284 0.03 -23.42 -1.69
C PRO A 284 0.82 -22.88 -2.90
N ILE A 285 0.72 -21.57 -3.16
CA ILE A 285 1.33 -20.93 -4.34
C ILE A 285 2.51 -20.06 -3.89
N ALA A 286 3.69 -20.29 -4.47
CA ALA A 286 4.89 -19.46 -4.24
C ALA A 286 5.07 -18.46 -5.39
N LEU A 287 4.86 -17.17 -5.13
CA LEU A 287 4.98 -16.10 -6.14
C LEU A 287 6.41 -15.64 -6.31
N LEU A 288 6.81 -15.35 -7.55
CA LEU A 288 8.17 -14.92 -7.89
C LEU A 288 8.61 -13.66 -7.14
N GLU A 289 7.79 -12.61 -7.16
CA GLU A 289 8.11 -11.32 -6.56
C GLU A 289 8.26 -11.42 -5.04
N VAL A 290 7.47 -12.29 -4.41
CA VAL A 290 7.51 -12.52 -2.96
C VAL A 290 8.87 -13.10 -2.56
N GLN A 291 9.43 -14.01 -3.36
CA GLN A 291 10.76 -14.56 -3.09
C GLN A 291 11.85 -13.49 -3.24
N GLY A 292 11.68 -12.58 -4.20
CA GLY A 292 12.52 -11.39 -4.33
C GLY A 292 12.49 -10.53 -3.06
N TYR A 293 11.31 -10.30 -2.49
CA TYR A 293 11.14 -9.55 -1.25
C TYR A 293 11.70 -10.30 -0.04
N ALA A 294 11.51 -11.61 0.04
CA ALA A 294 12.06 -12.46 1.10
C ALA A 294 13.60 -12.42 1.10
N TYR A 295 14.22 -12.51 -0.08
CA TYR A 295 15.66 -12.31 -0.24
C TYR A 295 16.12 -10.94 0.28
N ALA A 296 15.44 -9.86 -0.13
CA ALA A 296 15.78 -8.51 0.34
C ALA A 296 15.58 -8.34 1.86
N ALA A 297 14.56 -8.99 2.44
CA ALA A 297 14.30 -9.00 3.87
C ALA A 297 15.40 -9.71 4.66
N TRP A 298 15.82 -10.90 4.22
CA TRP A 298 16.90 -11.64 4.86
C TRP A 298 18.23 -10.88 4.83
N LEU A 299 18.58 -10.28 3.68
CA LEU A 299 19.74 -9.40 3.59
C LEU A 299 19.63 -8.17 4.49
N ALA A 300 18.47 -7.53 4.53
CA ALA A 300 18.21 -6.39 5.41
C ALA A 300 18.43 -6.75 6.89
N MET A 301 17.97 -7.93 7.30
CA MET A 301 18.16 -8.41 8.67
C MET A 301 19.61 -8.74 8.97
N ALA A 302 20.33 -9.38 8.05
CA ALA A 302 21.76 -9.64 8.19
C ALA A 302 22.54 -8.31 8.36
N GLU A 303 22.33 -7.35 7.46
CA GLU A 303 22.97 -6.04 7.52
C GLU A 303 22.63 -5.30 8.81
N MET A 304 21.36 -5.14 9.15
CA MET A 304 20.95 -4.43 10.38
C MET A 304 21.42 -5.17 11.64
N GLY A 305 21.34 -6.51 11.66
CA GLY A 305 21.76 -7.37 12.74
C GLY A 305 23.24 -7.19 13.07
N ALA A 306 24.10 -7.14 12.05
CA ALA A 306 25.51 -6.86 12.21
C ALA A 306 25.77 -5.48 12.85
N HIS A 307 25.00 -4.44 12.46
CA HIS A 307 25.15 -3.09 13.01
C HIS A 307 24.71 -2.99 14.48
N ILE A 308 23.73 -3.78 14.90
CA ILE A 308 23.23 -3.76 16.29
C ILE A 308 23.87 -4.81 17.20
N GLY A 309 24.62 -5.77 16.63
CA GLY A 309 25.28 -6.86 17.36
C GLY A 309 24.40 -8.08 17.65
N ASP A 310 23.41 -8.38 16.81
CA ASP A 310 22.60 -9.60 16.93
C ASP A 310 23.37 -10.80 16.36
N SER A 311 23.50 -11.87 17.14
CA SER A 311 24.28 -13.06 16.76
C SER A 311 23.68 -13.85 15.59
N ARG A 312 22.41 -13.60 15.24
CA ARG A 312 21.71 -14.25 14.12
C ARG A 312 22.05 -13.65 12.75
N ALA A 313 22.83 -12.57 12.70
CA ALA A 313 23.16 -11.86 11.45
C ALA A 313 23.66 -12.79 10.33
N GLN A 314 24.59 -13.70 10.64
CA GLN A 314 25.14 -14.66 9.68
C GLN A 314 24.07 -15.65 9.19
N ALA A 315 23.21 -16.15 10.08
CA ALA A 315 22.15 -17.09 9.70
C ALA A 315 21.12 -16.44 8.75
N TRP A 316 20.85 -15.15 8.90
CA TRP A 316 20.01 -14.41 7.95
C TRP A 316 20.68 -14.23 6.60
N GLU A 317 22.00 -14.01 6.57
CA GLU A 317 22.77 -13.95 5.32
C GLU A 317 22.75 -15.30 4.57
N GLU A 318 22.94 -16.40 5.30
CA GLU A 318 22.83 -17.76 4.77
C GLU A 318 21.43 -18.03 4.20
N LYS A 319 20.36 -17.60 4.89
CA LYS A 319 18.98 -17.70 4.39
C LYS A 319 18.74 -16.87 3.13
N ALA A 320 19.30 -15.67 3.01
CA ALA A 320 19.25 -14.92 1.76
C ALA A 320 19.90 -15.69 0.60
N HIS A 321 21.05 -16.31 0.83
CA HIS A 321 21.72 -17.13 -0.19
C HIS A 321 20.91 -18.36 -0.59
N GLU A 322 20.29 -19.04 0.37
CA GLU A 322 19.40 -20.19 0.12
C GLU A 322 18.20 -19.80 -0.75
N VAL A 323 17.47 -18.73 -0.39
CA VAL A 323 16.33 -18.22 -1.19
C VAL A 323 16.78 -17.86 -2.60
N ARG A 324 17.93 -17.18 -2.75
CA ARG A 324 18.47 -16.84 -4.07
C ARG A 324 18.75 -18.09 -4.89
N PHE A 325 19.37 -19.11 -4.29
CA PHE A 325 19.66 -20.37 -4.96
C PHE A 325 18.38 -21.06 -5.42
N LEU A 326 17.39 -21.21 -4.53
CA LEU A 326 16.11 -21.85 -4.84
C LEU A 326 15.34 -21.13 -5.95
N VAL A 327 15.34 -19.80 -5.95
CA VAL A 327 14.68 -19.01 -7.01
C VAL A 327 15.37 -19.18 -8.35
N GLU A 328 16.70 -19.10 -8.37
CA GLU A 328 17.49 -19.33 -9.58
C GLU A 328 17.35 -20.76 -10.12
N GLU A 329 17.15 -21.76 -9.25
CA GLU A 329 16.96 -23.15 -9.66
C GLU A 329 15.53 -23.42 -10.14
N LYS A 330 14.52 -23.13 -9.31
CA LYS A 330 13.14 -23.59 -9.51
C LYS A 330 12.32 -22.69 -10.43
N PHE A 331 12.56 -21.37 -10.43
CA PHE A 331 11.73 -20.45 -11.22
C PHE A 331 12.31 -20.16 -12.60
N TRP A 332 13.60 -20.42 -12.85
CA TRP A 332 14.19 -20.10 -14.14
C TRP A 332 13.76 -21.09 -15.23
N MET A 333 13.20 -20.57 -16.32
CA MET A 333 12.81 -21.33 -17.49
C MET A 333 13.88 -21.18 -18.56
N GLU A 334 14.78 -22.17 -18.69
CA GLU A 334 15.92 -22.10 -19.62
C GLU A 334 15.50 -21.90 -21.09
N ASP A 335 14.40 -22.54 -21.50
CA ASP A 335 13.86 -22.43 -22.86
C ASP A 335 13.26 -21.04 -23.17
N GLU A 336 12.75 -20.36 -22.14
CA GLU A 336 12.18 -19.01 -22.25
C GLU A 336 13.22 -17.91 -21.97
N GLY A 337 14.35 -18.24 -21.34
CA GLY A 337 15.32 -17.27 -20.84
C GLY A 337 14.68 -16.24 -19.89
N PHE A 338 13.72 -16.68 -19.08
CA PHE A 338 12.89 -15.84 -18.21
C PHE A 338 12.44 -16.61 -16.95
N TYR A 339 11.75 -15.94 -16.02
CA TYR A 339 11.27 -16.56 -14.79
C TYR A 339 9.78 -16.92 -14.82
N ALA A 340 9.48 -18.07 -14.21
CA ALA A 340 8.23 -18.48 -13.59
C ALA A 340 7.48 -17.32 -12.94
N ILE A 341 6.18 -17.05 -13.17
CA ILE A 341 5.47 -16.06 -12.33
C ILE A 341 5.18 -16.62 -10.93
N ALA A 342 5.05 -17.93 -10.82
CA ALA A 342 4.80 -18.65 -9.59
C ALA A 342 5.23 -20.12 -9.70
N LEU A 343 5.30 -20.82 -8.57
CA LEU A 343 5.21 -22.28 -8.48
C LEU A 343 3.88 -22.64 -7.81
N ASP A 344 3.22 -23.69 -8.28
CA ASP A 344 2.02 -24.21 -7.64
C ASP A 344 2.35 -25.22 -6.52
N GLY A 345 1.32 -25.75 -5.86
CA GLY A 345 1.47 -26.70 -4.75
C GLY A 345 2.05 -28.06 -5.12
N ASP A 346 2.06 -28.41 -6.42
CA ASP A 346 2.73 -29.60 -6.94
C ASP A 346 4.21 -29.30 -7.33
N GLY A 347 4.65 -28.05 -7.15
CA GLY A 347 5.98 -27.56 -7.54
C GLY A 347 6.10 -27.23 -9.03
N GLU A 348 4.99 -27.23 -9.78
CA GLU A 348 5.00 -26.94 -11.21
C GLU A 348 5.12 -25.43 -11.47
N PRO A 349 6.02 -25.00 -12.37
CA PRO A 349 6.10 -23.59 -12.74
C PRO A 349 4.84 -23.08 -13.45
N CYS A 350 4.29 -21.98 -12.97
CA CYS A 350 3.28 -21.19 -13.67
C CYS A 350 3.96 -20.35 -14.77
N ARG A 351 4.07 -20.92 -15.97
CA ARG A 351 4.92 -20.43 -17.07
C ARG A 351 4.42 -19.17 -17.81
N ALA A 352 3.39 -18.49 -17.31
CA ALA A 352 2.94 -17.23 -17.93
C ALA A 352 4.06 -16.18 -17.85
N ILE A 353 4.23 -15.36 -18.89
CA ILE A 353 5.25 -14.31 -18.93
C ILE A 353 4.65 -13.01 -18.40
N GLY A 354 5.26 -12.43 -17.37
CA GLY A 354 4.71 -11.26 -16.70
C GLY A 354 5.76 -10.32 -16.10
N SER A 355 5.30 -9.16 -15.64
CA SER A 355 6.13 -8.11 -15.06
C SER A 355 6.73 -8.47 -13.68
N ASN A 356 6.30 -9.57 -13.05
CA ASN A 356 6.78 -10.02 -11.74
C ASN A 356 8.31 -10.15 -11.68
N ALA A 357 8.95 -10.57 -12.78
CA ALA A 357 10.41 -10.64 -12.88
C ALA A 357 11.12 -9.28 -12.70
N GLY A 358 10.43 -8.17 -12.96
CA GLY A 358 10.92 -6.83 -12.68
C GLY A 358 11.13 -6.57 -11.18
N HIS A 359 10.36 -7.23 -10.32
CA HIS A 359 10.55 -7.14 -8.87
C HIS A 359 11.82 -7.85 -8.41
N LEU A 360 12.25 -8.91 -9.09
CA LEU A 360 13.56 -9.52 -8.85
C LEU A 360 14.72 -8.59 -9.24
N LEU A 361 14.58 -7.85 -10.35
CA LEU A 361 15.56 -6.82 -10.71
C LEU A 361 15.63 -5.72 -9.65
N PHE A 362 14.48 -5.32 -9.10
CA PHE A 362 14.39 -4.35 -8.01
C PHE A 362 15.09 -4.82 -6.74
N THR A 363 14.92 -6.09 -6.34
CA THR A 363 15.57 -6.63 -5.13
C THR A 363 17.00 -7.10 -5.35
N GLY A 364 17.47 -7.15 -6.60
CA GLY A 364 18.83 -7.57 -6.94
C GLY A 364 19.10 -9.06 -6.75
N LEU A 365 18.04 -9.89 -6.74
CA LEU A 365 18.16 -11.34 -6.58
C LEU A 365 18.88 -12.01 -7.76
N PRO A 366 18.54 -11.72 -9.05
CA PRO A 366 19.03 -12.51 -10.16
C PRO A 366 20.55 -12.52 -10.30
N SER A 367 21.10 -13.57 -10.91
CA SER A 367 22.47 -13.51 -11.42
C SER A 367 22.61 -12.42 -12.49
N ARG A 368 23.81 -11.84 -12.65
CA ARG A 368 24.03 -10.75 -13.62
C ARG A 368 23.62 -11.15 -15.05
N GLU A 369 23.90 -12.39 -15.44
CA GLU A 369 23.53 -12.90 -16.76
C GLU A 369 22.01 -12.95 -16.95
N ARG A 370 21.28 -13.55 -16.00
CA ARG A 370 19.83 -13.66 -16.07
C ARG A 370 19.15 -12.29 -15.93
N ALA A 371 19.67 -11.40 -15.09
CA ALA A 371 19.22 -10.01 -15.01
C ALA A 371 19.28 -9.29 -16.37
N LEU A 372 20.36 -9.49 -17.15
CA LEU A 372 20.50 -8.91 -18.48
C LEU A 372 19.48 -9.51 -19.48
N LYS A 373 19.24 -10.83 -19.42
CA LYS A 373 18.21 -11.50 -20.25
C LYS A 373 16.81 -10.96 -19.95
N VAL A 374 16.43 -10.91 -18.68
CA VAL A 374 15.13 -10.38 -18.21
C VAL A 374 14.97 -8.92 -18.63
N THR A 375 15.98 -8.08 -18.36
CA THR A 375 15.95 -6.65 -18.73
C THR A 375 15.74 -6.47 -20.23
N LYS A 376 16.46 -7.24 -21.05
CA LYS A 376 16.33 -7.18 -22.51
C LYS A 376 14.92 -7.57 -22.98
N ARG A 377 14.34 -8.63 -22.40
CA ARG A 377 12.98 -9.09 -22.76
C ARG A 377 11.91 -8.08 -22.32
N MET A 378 12.00 -7.56 -21.09
CA MET A 378 11.08 -6.55 -20.58
C MET A 378 11.14 -5.24 -21.39
N LEU A 379 12.30 -4.85 -21.93
CA LEU A 379 12.38 -3.65 -22.78
C LEU A 379 12.01 -3.90 -24.25
N SER A 380 11.63 -5.13 -24.61
CA SER A 380 11.25 -5.51 -25.97
C SER A 380 9.81 -5.14 -26.31
N ALA A 381 9.43 -5.31 -27.57
CA ALA A 381 8.05 -5.06 -28.03
C ALA A 381 7.02 -5.99 -27.38
N GLU A 382 7.43 -7.14 -26.83
CA GLU A 382 6.54 -8.10 -26.15
C GLU A 382 5.87 -7.49 -24.92
N PHE A 383 6.61 -6.67 -24.18
CA PHE A 383 6.08 -6.01 -22.98
C PHE A 383 5.46 -4.65 -23.30
N ARG A 384 5.99 -3.92 -24.30
CA ARG A 384 5.53 -2.57 -24.68
C ARG A 384 4.08 -2.54 -25.17
N SER A 385 3.16 -2.51 -24.22
CA SER A 385 1.71 -2.44 -24.43
C SER A 385 1.20 -1.02 -24.69
N GLY A 386 2.05 -0.01 -24.54
CA GLY A 386 1.67 1.41 -24.60
C GLY A 386 1.18 1.99 -23.27
N TRP A 387 1.04 1.17 -22.23
CA TRP A 387 0.54 1.55 -20.90
C TRP A 387 1.53 1.28 -19.75
N GLY A 388 2.74 0.83 -20.07
CA GLY A 388 3.76 0.46 -19.09
C GLY A 388 5.03 0.01 -19.77
N VAL A 389 5.88 -0.72 -19.03
CA VAL A 389 6.96 -1.54 -19.62
C VAL A 389 6.46 -2.17 -20.91
#